data_AF-A0A1T4X9Q5-F1
#
_entry.id   AF-A0A1T4X9Q5-F1
#
_cell.length_a   1.000
_cell.length_b   1.000
_cell.length_c   1.000
_cell.angle_alpha   90.00
_cell.angle_beta   90.00
_cell.angle_gamma   90.00
#
_symmetry.space_group_name_H-M   'P 1'
#
loop_
_entity.id
_entity.type
_entity.pdbx_description
1 polymer ?
#
loop_
_entity_poly.entity_id
_entity_poly.type
_entity_poly.pdbx_seq_one_letter_code
_entity_poly.pdbx_strand_id
1 'polypeptide(L)'
;MEKLQQVFNSLKERWKNLSKNKKIGIIIALFIILFSTIIFFAYFNRTTYSILFNNLDPQDSAKIIEKLKSEKVSYKIEGNEILVPSDKVDELRMSVLSDGYMPSSGKGWGLFDESKFGVTDTEAKVMYQRALQDELAKTIMSFDEVEKARVMLVLPDDSVFARESEKARASVALKLKGTSTLSPEQVKAIISLIASSVKNLPKENVEVVDSNMNLLSENLFDDNTSSTVSAFKQRDIEKQFENGLQSDLKKMLGEVFGYDKVSVKVNADLDFDSKQITTIKYDKDSIIRSQSKIKETSNDSTGGSAGNSPTNQNLSPQFSTNSNQSSSANREEETTNYEIGQTEEKTVKAPGEVRRMTVSVVIDGNINEMEKSQIKNIVAAATGFDENRGDNISIEGMPFNTELKDKQNEQLKLMEEQIAKEKKVKLYTTIGAATAALLALVIGVIIMRKRRSKKDEDAIQPSFDVVVGDEVIKKQNNIYEPVLNDEDDRMDIEKEIRDYASKKPEQVVEVIKTWLSEDER
;
A
#
# COMPACT_ATOMS: atom_id res chain seq x y z
N MET A 1 23.24 -56.97 54.58
CA MET A 1 22.72 -55.92 55.47
C MET A 1 23.33 -55.93 56.87
N GLU A 2 23.84 -57.07 57.36
CA GLU A 2 24.45 -57.15 58.71
C GLU A 2 25.71 -56.28 58.90
N LYS A 3 26.58 -56.17 57.88
CA LYS A 3 27.78 -55.32 57.96
C LYS A 3 27.46 -53.82 58.14
N LEU A 4 26.37 -53.33 57.57
CA LEU A 4 25.93 -51.93 57.73
C LEU A 4 25.39 -51.67 59.13
N GLN A 5 24.65 -52.62 59.71
CA GLN A 5 24.20 -52.53 61.10
C GLN A 5 25.37 -52.60 62.09
N GLN A 6 26.40 -53.40 61.80
CA GLN A 6 27.60 -53.50 62.63
C GLN A 6 28.45 -52.22 62.58
N VAL A 7 28.57 -51.59 61.41
CA VAL A 7 29.20 -50.28 61.24
C VAL A 7 28.42 -49.20 61.98
N PHE A 8 27.09 -49.20 61.87
CA PHE A 8 26.23 -48.23 62.57
C PHE A 8 26.31 -48.39 64.10
N ASN A 9 26.29 -49.63 64.61
CA ASN A 9 26.38 -49.90 66.05
C ASN A 9 27.77 -49.56 66.61
N SER A 10 28.84 -49.85 65.87
CA SER A 10 30.21 -49.47 66.27
C SER A 10 30.44 -47.95 66.22
N LEU A 11 29.82 -47.23 65.28
CA LEU A 11 29.78 -45.75 65.27
C LEU A 11 29.01 -45.20 66.47
N LYS A 12 27.88 -45.81 66.83
CA LYS A 12 27.04 -45.39 67.97
C LYS A 12 27.74 -45.60 69.32
N GLU A 13 28.46 -46.70 69.49
CA GLU A 13 29.27 -46.94 70.69
C GLU A 13 30.47 -46.01 70.79
N ARG A 14 31.19 -45.81 69.68
CA ARG A 14 32.29 -44.84 69.60
C ARG A 14 31.80 -43.42 69.90
N TRP A 15 30.62 -43.03 69.41
CA TRP A 15 29.98 -41.76 69.74
C TRP A 15 29.69 -41.62 71.23
N LYS A 16 29.17 -42.66 71.89
CA LYS A 16 28.89 -42.58 73.34
C LYS A 16 30.16 -42.38 74.18
N ASN A 17 31.26 -43.05 73.84
CA ASN A 17 32.52 -43.00 74.58
C ASN A 17 33.43 -41.78 74.28
N LEU A 18 33.03 -40.90 73.35
CA LEU A 18 33.77 -39.67 73.05
C LEU A 18 33.54 -38.58 74.12
N SER A 19 34.63 -37.92 74.53
CA SER A 19 34.58 -36.78 75.45
C SER A 19 33.75 -35.63 74.86
N LYS A 20 33.08 -34.84 75.71
CA LYS A 20 32.18 -33.76 75.29
C LYS A 20 32.84 -32.77 74.30
N ASN A 21 34.13 -32.47 74.50
CA ASN A 21 34.89 -31.57 73.62
C ASN A 21 35.13 -32.16 72.23
N LYS A 22 35.36 -33.48 72.11
CA LYS A 22 35.52 -34.16 70.81
C LYS A 22 34.17 -34.30 70.08
N LYS A 23 33.06 -34.47 70.80
CA LYS A 23 31.71 -34.45 70.22
C LYS A 23 31.37 -33.11 69.56
N ILE A 24 31.67 -32.01 70.25
CA ILE A 24 31.46 -30.65 69.73
C ILE A 24 32.33 -30.39 68.49
N GLY A 25 33.61 -30.80 68.52
CA GLY A 25 34.50 -30.65 67.36
C GLY A 25 34.02 -31.39 66.10
N ILE A 26 33.49 -32.60 66.24
CA ILE A 26 32.95 -33.38 65.10
C ILE A 26 31.67 -32.73 64.55
N ILE A 27 30.79 -32.20 65.42
CA ILE A 27 29.57 -31.50 64.97
C ILE A 27 29.93 -30.24 64.18
N ILE A 28 30.90 -29.44 64.66
CA ILE A 28 31.36 -28.24 63.96
C ILE A 28 31.99 -28.59 62.60
N ALA A 29 32.82 -29.63 62.54
CA ALA A 29 33.42 -30.09 61.29
C ALA A 29 32.37 -30.55 60.27
N LEU A 30 31.36 -31.30 60.71
CA LEU A 30 30.22 -31.69 59.86
C LEU A 30 29.44 -30.47 59.36
N PHE A 31 29.25 -29.46 60.21
CA PHE A 31 28.57 -28.23 59.82
C PHE A 31 29.35 -27.44 58.77
N ILE A 32 30.67 -27.32 58.93
CA ILE A 32 31.55 -26.64 57.96
C ILE A 32 31.55 -27.39 56.62
N ILE A 33 31.62 -28.72 56.64
CA ILE A 33 31.56 -29.54 55.43
C ILE A 33 30.22 -29.35 54.71
N LEU A 34 29.11 -29.37 55.44
CA LEU A 34 27.78 -29.17 54.89
C LEU A 34 27.62 -27.76 54.29
N PHE A 35 28.11 -26.73 55.00
CA PHE A 35 28.03 -25.35 54.55
C PHE A 35 28.90 -25.11 53.30
N SER A 36 30.10 -25.70 53.26
CA SER A 36 30.99 -25.64 52.10
C SER A 36 30.40 -26.35 50.88
N THR A 37 29.72 -27.50 51.06
CA THR A 37 29.04 -28.19 49.96
C THR A 37 27.86 -27.39 49.41
N ILE A 38 27.11 -26.70 50.27
CA ILE A 38 26.02 -25.81 49.85
C ILE A 38 26.54 -24.63 49.02
N ILE A 39 27.61 -23.96 49.49
CA ILE A 39 28.22 -22.83 48.77
C ILE A 39 28.81 -23.30 47.44
N PHE A 40 29.47 -24.46 47.41
CA PHE A 40 30.02 -25.04 46.18
C PHE A 40 28.94 -25.34 45.14
N PHE A 41 27.80 -25.92 45.56
CA PHE A 41 26.66 -26.15 44.67
C PHE A 41 26.00 -24.84 44.19
N ALA A 42 25.91 -23.82 45.04
CA ALA A 42 25.37 -22.53 44.66
C ALA A 42 26.24 -21.82 43.61
N TYR A 43 27.56 -21.91 43.72
CA TYR A 43 28.49 -21.34 42.74
C TYR A 43 28.46 -22.07 41.39
N PHE A 44 28.28 -23.39 41.39
CA PHE A 44 28.28 -24.19 40.16
C PHE A 44 26.98 -24.08 39.34
N ASN A 45 25.88 -23.63 39.96
CA ASN A 45 24.57 -23.49 39.31
C ASN A 45 24.30 -22.10 38.70
N ARG A 46 25.33 -21.29 38.43
CA ARG A 46 25.14 -20.01 37.72
C ARG A 46 24.83 -20.26 36.23
N THR A 47 23.55 -20.14 35.86
CA THR A 47 23.10 -20.14 34.46
C THR A 47 23.75 -18.99 33.68
N THR A 48 24.52 -19.32 32.65
CA THR A 48 25.06 -18.35 31.69
C THR A 48 24.02 -18.07 30.62
N TYR A 49 23.88 -16.80 30.23
CA TYR A 49 22.94 -16.38 29.19
C TYR A 49 23.70 -16.10 27.89
N SER A 50 23.14 -16.54 26.78
CA SER A 50 23.65 -16.32 25.43
C SER A 50 22.54 -15.75 24.55
N ILE A 51 22.92 -14.94 23.56
CA ILE A 51 21.98 -14.30 22.63
C ILE A 51 21.29 -15.38 21.78
N LEU A 52 19.96 -15.42 21.80
CA LEU A 52 19.13 -16.28 20.94
C LEU A 52 19.00 -15.66 19.55
N PHE A 53 18.49 -14.42 19.50
CA PHE A 53 18.33 -13.61 18.28
C PHE A 53 18.67 -12.14 18.57
N ASN A 54 19.23 -11.46 17.57
CA ASN A 54 19.55 -10.03 17.61
C ASN A 54 18.70 -9.25 16.60
N ASN A 55 18.53 -7.96 16.86
CA ASN A 55 17.90 -7.00 15.95
C ASN A 55 16.48 -7.43 15.47
N LEU A 56 15.68 -7.97 16.39
CA LEU A 56 14.31 -8.38 16.12
C LEU A 56 13.37 -7.17 16.00
N ASP A 57 12.39 -7.25 15.10
CA ASP A 57 11.25 -6.32 15.09
C ASP A 57 10.43 -6.50 16.38
N PRO A 58 9.85 -5.43 16.96
CA PRO A 58 8.99 -5.54 18.14
C PRO A 58 7.87 -6.59 18.03
N GLN A 59 7.29 -6.79 16.84
CA GLN A 59 6.24 -7.80 16.64
C GLN A 59 6.77 -9.23 16.62
N ASP A 60 7.95 -9.44 16.04
CA ASP A 60 8.60 -10.75 16.01
C ASP A 60 9.13 -11.12 17.41
N SER A 61 9.66 -10.14 18.14
CA SER A 61 10.10 -10.28 19.54
C SER A 61 8.95 -10.70 20.46
N ALA A 62 7.76 -10.09 20.33
CA ALA A 62 6.60 -10.43 21.14
C ALA A 62 6.17 -11.90 20.99
N LYS A 63 6.18 -12.44 19.76
CA LYS A 63 5.84 -13.83 19.46
C LYS A 63 6.87 -14.83 19.99
N ILE A 64 8.16 -14.50 19.85
CA ILE A 64 9.25 -15.32 20.38
C ILE A 64 9.19 -15.35 21.92
N ILE A 65 8.88 -14.21 22.55
CA ILE A 65 8.69 -14.13 24.01
C ILE A 65 7.49 -14.97 24.46
N GLU A 66 6.36 -14.91 23.75
CA GLU A 66 5.18 -15.72 24.05
C GLU A 66 5.50 -17.23 23.98
N LYS A 67 6.26 -17.63 22.96
CA LYS A 67 6.74 -19.01 22.82
C LYS A 67 7.68 -19.42 23.96
N LEU A 68 8.67 -18.60 24.29
CA LEU A 68 9.61 -18.86 25.41
C LEU A 68 8.87 -18.96 26.75
N LYS A 69 7.82 -18.14 26.96
CA LYS A 69 6.92 -18.26 28.12
C LYS A 69 6.15 -19.58 28.11
N SER A 70 5.64 -20.02 26.96
CA SER A 70 4.91 -21.28 26.82
C SER A 70 5.78 -22.50 27.14
N GLU A 71 7.05 -22.48 26.73
CA GLU A 71 8.04 -23.53 27.00
C GLU A 71 8.73 -23.39 28.37
N LYS A 72 8.33 -22.37 29.16
CA LYS A 72 8.85 -22.07 30.51
C LYS A 72 10.37 -21.92 30.54
N VAL A 73 10.93 -21.28 29.53
CA VAL A 73 12.36 -20.98 29.45
C VAL A 73 12.64 -19.62 30.08
N SER A 74 13.67 -19.55 30.92
CA SER A 74 14.15 -18.27 31.46
C SER A 74 14.75 -17.43 30.33
N TYR A 75 14.35 -16.17 30.20
CA TYR A 75 14.86 -15.29 29.16
C TYR A 75 15.13 -13.89 29.74
N LYS A 76 16.10 -13.18 29.16
CA LYS A 76 16.44 -11.79 29.49
C LYS A 76 16.34 -10.94 28.22
N ILE A 77 15.87 -9.71 28.36
CA ILE A 77 15.77 -8.75 27.25
C ILE A 77 16.80 -7.66 27.46
N GLU A 78 17.66 -7.45 26.48
CA GLU A 78 18.59 -6.32 26.43
C GLU A 78 18.39 -5.59 25.09
N GLY A 79 17.63 -4.48 25.10
CA GLY A 79 17.29 -3.73 23.87
C GLY A 79 16.47 -4.57 22.88
N ASN A 80 17.00 -4.76 21.66
CA ASN A 80 16.42 -5.60 20.60
C ASN A 80 16.98 -7.04 20.58
N GLU A 81 17.61 -7.48 21.67
CA GLU A 81 18.19 -8.81 21.80
C GLU A 81 17.48 -9.63 22.88
N ILE A 82 17.23 -10.91 22.58
CA ILE A 82 16.66 -11.88 23.53
C ILE A 82 17.78 -12.85 23.92
N LEU A 83 18.10 -12.91 25.22
CA LEU A 83 19.08 -13.84 25.77
C LEU A 83 18.39 -15.00 26.48
N VAL A 84 18.91 -16.21 26.29
CA VAL A 84 18.43 -17.45 26.91
C VAL A 84 19.61 -18.25 27.48
N PRO A 85 19.38 -19.21 28.39
CA PRO A 85 20.42 -20.09 28.92
C PRO A 85 21.26 -20.71 27.79
N SER A 86 22.59 -20.59 27.90
CA SER A 86 23.55 -20.99 26.86
C SER A 86 23.41 -22.46 26.45
N ASP A 87 22.96 -23.31 27.36
CA ASP A 87 22.70 -24.74 27.16
C ASP A 87 21.51 -25.04 26.24
N LYS A 88 20.59 -24.09 26.05
CA LYS A 88 19.34 -24.28 25.30
C LYS A 88 19.23 -23.46 24.02
N VAL A 89 20.25 -22.67 23.68
CA VAL A 89 20.20 -21.73 22.55
C VAL A 89 19.89 -22.45 21.24
N ASP A 90 20.61 -23.52 20.91
CA ASP A 90 20.48 -24.19 19.63
C ASP A 90 19.16 -24.97 19.51
N GLU A 91 18.71 -25.58 20.61
CA GLU A 91 17.40 -26.23 20.70
C GLU A 91 16.27 -25.23 20.50
N LEU A 92 16.35 -24.07 21.15
CA LEU A 92 15.34 -23.02 21.03
C LEU A 92 15.32 -22.36 19.67
N ARG A 93 16.49 -22.15 19.04
CA ARG A 93 16.56 -21.68 17.65
C ARG A 93 15.87 -22.67 16.72
N MET A 94 16.13 -23.97 16.89
CA MET A 94 15.49 -25.00 16.08
C MET A 94 13.98 -25.06 16.31
N SER A 95 13.52 -24.93 17.56
CA SER A 95 12.09 -24.90 17.92
C SER A 95 11.37 -23.72 17.30
N VAL A 96 11.92 -22.51 17.45
CA VAL A 96 11.34 -21.27 16.90
C VAL A 96 11.27 -21.31 15.37
N LEU A 97 12.32 -21.83 14.71
CA LEU A 97 12.33 -21.99 13.24
C LEU A 97 11.35 -23.07 12.76
N SER A 98 11.18 -24.16 13.51
CA SER A 98 10.25 -25.25 13.18
C SER A 98 8.79 -24.81 13.24
N ASP A 99 8.48 -23.89 14.15
CA ASP A 99 7.16 -23.26 14.27
C ASP A 99 6.89 -22.18 13.20
N GLY A 100 7.85 -21.96 12.29
CA GLY A 100 7.72 -21.01 11.17
C GLY A 100 8.01 -19.56 11.53
N TYR A 101 8.53 -19.29 12.74
CA TYR A 101 8.99 -17.95 13.12
C TYR A 101 10.39 -17.72 12.57
N MET A 102 10.47 -17.23 11.34
CA MET A 102 11.71 -16.74 10.76
C MET A 102 11.81 -15.23 10.99
N PRO A 103 12.83 -14.73 11.71
CA PRO A 103 12.99 -13.29 11.90
C PRO A 103 13.14 -12.61 10.53
N SER A 104 12.34 -11.59 10.30
CA SER A 104 12.23 -10.87 9.04
C SER A 104 13.44 -9.97 8.70
N SER A 105 14.49 -10.01 9.53
CA SER A 105 15.69 -9.19 9.40
C SER A 105 16.58 -9.66 8.25
N GLY A 106 16.19 -9.33 7.01
CA GLY A 106 17.13 -9.28 5.89
C GLY A 106 18.23 -8.27 6.20
N LYS A 107 19.45 -8.75 6.48
CA LYS A 107 20.67 -7.93 6.45
C LYS A 107 20.77 -7.41 5.01
N GLY A 108 20.33 -6.18 4.75
CA GLY A 108 20.48 -5.53 3.44
C GLY A 108 21.94 -5.13 3.24
N TRP A 109 22.24 -3.83 3.30
CA TRP A 109 23.62 -3.34 3.30
C TRP A 109 24.48 -3.85 4.46
N GLY A 110 23.87 -4.30 5.57
CA GLY A 110 24.58 -4.91 6.70
C GLY A 110 25.33 -6.21 6.38
N LEU A 111 25.23 -6.75 5.16
CA LEU A 111 26.10 -7.82 4.66
C LEU A 111 27.53 -7.34 4.32
N PHE A 112 27.70 -6.04 4.05
CA PHE A 112 29.01 -5.43 3.75
C PHE A 112 29.80 -5.04 5.01
N ASP A 113 29.12 -4.90 6.15
CA ASP A 113 29.75 -4.54 7.43
C ASP A 113 30.64 -5.67 7.96
N GLU A 114 30.34 -6.93 7.62
CA GLU A 114 31.19 -8.08 7.90
C GLU A 114 32.22 -8.29 6.78
N SER A 115 33.21 -7.41 6.71
CA SER A 115 34.31 -7.52 5.75
C SER A 115 35.17 -8.77 6.03
N LYS A 116 34.90 -9.85 5.31
CA LYS A 116 35.78 -11.03 5.26
C LYS A 116 36.93 -10.74 4.29
N PHE A 117 38.17 -10.89 4.76
CA PHE A 117 39.35 -10.75 3.88
C PHE A 117 39.31 -11.83 2.79
N GLY A 118 39.52 -11.44 1.52
CA GLY A 118 39.63 -12.38 0.40
C GLY A 118 38.37 -12.62 -0.45
N VAL A 119 37.39 -11.71 -0.46
CA VAL A 119 36.22 -11.82 -1.35
C VAL A 119 36.61 -11.73 -2.83
N THR A 120 35.98 -12.58 -3.65
CA THR A 120 36.11 -12.56 -5.11
C THR A 120 35.19 -11.51 -5.74
N ASP A 121 35.52 -11.02 -6.95
CA ASP A 121 34.67 -10.06 -7.68
C ASP A 121 33.24 -10.60 -7.90
N THR A 122 33.10 -11.91 -8.12
CA THR A 122 31.80 -12.56 -8.26
C THR A 122 31.00 -12.55 -6.97
N GLU A 123 31.64 -12.80 -5.82
CA GLU A 123 30.99 -12.72 -4.52
C GLU A 123 30.57 -11.28 -4.21
N ALA A 124 31.43 -10.30 -4.49
CA ALA A 124 31.12 -8.89 -4.31
C ALA A 124 29.89 -8.46 -5.15
N LYS A 125 29.81 -8.91 -6.41
CA LYS A 125 28.64 -8.66 -7.27
C LYS A 125 27.36 -9.29 -6.73
N VAL A 126 27.41 -10.54 -6.26
CA VAL A 126 26.25 -11.23 -5.66
C VAL A 126 25.80 -10.52 -4.37
N MET A 127 26.74 -10.11 -3.52
CA MET A 127 26.45 -9.33 -2.32
C MET A 127 25.81 -7.99 -2.65
N TYR A 128 26.32 -7.28 -3.66
CA TYR A 128 25.75 -6.03 -4.14
C TYR A 128 24.33 -6.20 -4.68
N GLN A 129 24.10 -7.21 -5.53
CA GLN A 129 22.78 -7.52 -6.07
C GLN A 129 21.78 -7.84 -4.95
N ARG A 130 22.19 -8.63 -3.95
CA ARG A 130 21.35 -8.98 -2.80
C ARG A 130 21.02 -7.75 -1.94
N ALA A 131 22.01 -6.92 -1.64
CA ALA A 131 21.78 -5.70 -0.86
C ALA A 131 20.83 -4.73 -1.60
N LEU A 132 20.99 -4.58 -2.91
CA LEU A 132 20.11 -3.75 -3.73
C LEU A 132 18.67 -4.27 -3.76
N GLN A 133 18.48 -5.59 -3.89
CA GLN A 133 17.16 -6.23 -3.81
C GLN A 133 16.48 -5.98 -2.46
N ASP A 134 17.22 -6.14 -1.37
CA ASP A 134 16.70 -5.94 -0.01
C ASP A 134 16.37 -4.47 0.27
N GLU A 135 17.18 -3.53 -0.22
CA GLU A 135 16.92 -2.09 -0.05
C GLU A 135 15.71 -1.62 -0.85
N LEU A 136 15.57 -2.10 -2.10
CA LEU A 136 14.38 -1.86 -2.91
C LEU A 136 13.13 -2.46 -2.25
N ALA A 137 13.22 -3.67 -1.71
CA ALA A 137 12.11 -4.30 -1.00
C ALA A 137 11.69 -3.47 0.22
N LYS A 138 12.64 -2.99 1.04
CA LYS A 138 12.37 -2.10 2.19
C LYS A 138 11.74 -0.79 1.76
N THR A 139 12.22 -0.19 0.68
CA THR A 139 11.67 1.05 0.15
C THR A 139 10.23 0.86 -0.33
N ILE A 140 9.92 -0.26 -0.99
CA ILE A 140 8.56 -0.58 -1.42
C ILE A 140 7.64 -0.91 -0.23
N MET A 141 8.17 -1.50 0.83
CA MET A 141 7.43 -1.73 2.09
C MET A 141 7.09 -0.44 2.84
N SER A 142 7.69 0.71 2.49
CA SER A 142 7.30 2.00 3.06
C SER A 142 5.94 2.51 2.58
N PHE A 143 5.39 1.94 1.50
CA PHE A 143 4.04 2.22 1.05
C PHE A 143 3.01 1.62 2.03
N ASP A 144 2.02 2.40 2.42
CA ASP A 144 1.05 2.04 3.46
C ASP A 144 0.28 0.76 3.11
N GLU A 145 0.00 0.51 1.83
CA GLU A 145 -0.76 -0.63 1.35
C GLU A 145 0.05 -1.93 1.29
N VAL A 146 1.40 -1.85 1.33
CA VAL A 146 2.30 -3.00 1.17
C VAL A 146 2.66 -3.58 2.54
N GLU A 147 2.35 -4.85 2.76
CA GLU A 147 2.76 -5.60 3.97
C GLU A 147 4.17 -6.18 3.82
N LYS A 148 4.44 -6.81 2.66
CA LYS A 148 5.75 -7.39 2.33
C LYS A 148 6.02 -7.19 0.85
N ALA A 149 7.28 -6.94 0.52
CA ALA A 149 7.75 -6.89 -0.87
C ALA A 149 8.94 -7.83 -1.04
N ARG A 150 9.01 -8.47 -2.21
CA ARG A 150 10.17 -9.23 -2.65
C ARG A 150 10.56 -8.77 -4.04
N VAL A 151 11.81 -8.34 -4.20
CA VAL A 151 12.34 -7.85 -5.47
C VAL A 151 13.38 -8.85 -5.97
N MET A 152 13.22 -9.32 -7.21
CA MET A 152 14.16 -10.19 -7.88
C MET A 152 14.72 -9.42 -9.08
N LEU A 153 16.01 -9.13 -9.04
CA LEU A 153 16.73 -8.42 -10.09
C LEU A 153 17.59 -9.38 -10.89
N VAL A 154 17.58 -9.22 -12.21
CA VAL A 154 18.53 -9.83 -13.13
C VAL A 154 19.36 -8.69 -13.72
N LEU A 155 20.60 -8.57 -13.26
CA LEU A 155 21.55 -7.56 -13.73
C LEU A 155 22.36 -8.13 -14.90
N PRO A 156 22.65 -7.33 -15.95
CA PRO A 156 23.50 -7.75 -17.04
C PRO A 156 24.96 -7.85 -16.60
N ASP A 157 25.72 -8.74 -17.23
CA ASP A 157 27.16 -8.83 -17.00
C ASP A 157 27.89 -7.68 -17.71
N ASP A 158 28.65 -6.90 -16.94
CA ASP A 158 29.57 -5.89 -17.48
C ASP A 158 30.79 -6.61 -18.11
N SER A 159 30.71 -6.96 -19.39
CA SER A 159 31.84 -7.47 -20.18
C SER A 159 32.44 -6.38 -21.06
N VAL A 160 33.74 -6.13 -20.92
CA VAL A 160 34.51 -5.22 -21.80
C VAL A 160 34.60 -5.68 -23.26
N PHE A 161 34.17 -6.92 -23.56
CA PHE A 161 34.15 -7.49 -24.91
C PHE A 161 32.76 -7.45 -25.56
N ALA A 162 31.71 -7.11 -24.82
CA ALA A 162 30.36 -6.98 -25.36
C ALA A 162 30.19 -5.62 -26.03
N ARG A 163 29.85 -5.60 -27.32
CA ARG A 163 29.51 -4.36 -28.04
C ARG A 163 28.15 -3.79 -27.65
N GLU A 164 27.27 -4.62 -27.07
CA GLU A 164 25.92 -4.26 -26.68
C GLU A 164 25.62 -4.87 -25.30
N SER A 165 25.23 -4.04 -24.35
CA SER A 165 24.90 -4.46 -22.98
C SER A 165 23.46 -4.98 -22.93
N GLU A 166 23.27 -6.21 -22.44
CA GLU A 166 21.93 -6.74 -22.19
C GLU A 166 21.14 -5.84 -21.22
N LYS A 167 19.82 -5.75 -21.42
CA LYS A 167 18.94 -4.95 -20.56
C LYS A 167 18.64 -5.73 -19.29
N ALA A 168 18.68 -5.04 -18.14
CA ALA A 168 18.29 -5.63 -16.87
C ALA A 168 16.79 -6.00 -16.87
N ARG A 169 16.40 -6.89 -15.96
CA ARG A 169 15.00 -7.26 -15.71
C ARG A 169 14.70 -7.29 -14.22
N ALA A 170 13.46 -7.03 -13.84
CA ALA A 170 13.02 -7.06 -12.46
C ALA A 170 11.65 -7.72 -12.33
N SER A 171 11.47 -8.55 -11.31
CA SER A 171 10.18 -9.09 -10.91
C SER A 171 9.94 -8.73 -9.44
N VAL A 172 8.77 -8.16 -9.17
CA VAL A 172 8.37 -7.69 -7.84
C VAL A 172 7.13 -8.46 -7.44
N ALA A 173 7.24 -9.20 -6.34
CA ALA A 173 6.10 -9.84 -5.70
C ALA A 173 5.70 -9.04 -4.46
N LEU A 174 4.44 -8.61 -4.42
CA LEU A 174 3.88 -7.81 -3.34
C LEU A 174 2.86 -8.64 -2.55
N LYS A 175 2.88 -8.45 -1.23
CA LYS A 175 1.80 -8.87 -0.34
C LYS A 175 1.15 -7.61 0.21
N LEU A 176 -0.11 -7.40 -0.13
CA LEU A 176 -0.87 -6.22 0.30
C LEU A 176 -1.51 -6.44 1.68
N LYS A 177 -1.75 -5.35 2.41
CA LYS A 177 -2.39 -5.39 3.73
C LYS A 177 -3.90 -5.64 3.58
N GLY A 178 -4.37 -6.78 4.09
CA GLY A 178 -5.79 -7.12 4.17
C GLY A 178 -6.44 -7.22 2.78
N THR A 179 -7.45 -6.38 2.51
CA THR A 179 -8.14 -6.29 1.21
C THR A 179 -7.77 -5.04 0.41
N SER A 180 -6.64 -4.40 0.75
CA SER A 180 -6.18 -3.19 0.07
C SER A 180 -5.71 -3.52 -1.35
N THR A 181 -5.95 -2.61 -2.29
CA THR A 181 -5.47 -2.72 -3.68
C THR A 181 -4.59 -1.53 -4.00
N LEU A 182 -3.53 -1.74 -4.79
CA LEU A 182 -2.69 -0.64 -5.27
C LEU A 182 -3.36 0.07 -6.45
N SER A 183 -3.30 1.40 -6.44
CA SER A 183 -3.70 2.22 -7.58
C SER A 183 -2.69 2.09 -8.75
N PRO A 184 -3.13 2.24 -10.02
CA PRO A 184 -2.24 2.26 -11.17
C PRO A 184 -1.08 3.26 -11.03
N GLU A 185 -1.34 4.42 -10.41
CA GLU A 185 -0.35 5.46 -10.14
C GLU A 185 0.73 4.97 -9.16
N GLN A 186 0.34 4.28 -8.08
CA GLN A 186 1.28 3.69 -7.13
C GLN A 186 2.14 2.61 -7.78
N VAL A 187 1.55 1.76 -8.63
CA VAL A 187 2.31 0.74 -9.37
C VAL A 187 3.30 1.40 -10.34
N LYS A 188 2.90 2.45 -11.06
CA LYS A 188 3.81 3.25 -11.92
C LYS A 188 4.95 3.89 -11.12
N ALA A 189 4.69 4.35 -9.90
CA ALA A 189 5.70 4.90 -9.00
C ALA A 189 6.71 3.84 -8.56
N ILE A 190 6.24 2.64 -8.15
CA ILE A 190 7.09 1.50 -7.80
C ILE A 190 7.99 1.11 -8.98
N ILE A 191 7.42 1.00 -10.18
CA ILE A 191 8.20 0.61 -11.37
C ILE A 191 9.23 1.69 -11.74
N SER A 192 8.85 2.97 -11.66
CA SER A 192 9.76 4.07 -11.94
C SER A 192 10.90 4.15 -10.92
N LEU A 193 10.61 3.92 -9.64
CA LEU A 193 11.62 3.83 -8.58
C LEU A 193 12.65 2.75 -8.92
N ILE A 194 12.19 1.53 -9.22
CA ILE A 194 13.07 0.39 -9.51
C ILE A 194 13.89 0.64 -10.77
N ALA A 195 13.24 1.09 -11.86
CA ALA A 195 13.92 1.40 -13.12
C ALA A 195 14.99 2.49 -12.95
N SER A 196 14.74 3.50 -12.11
CA SER A 196 15.73 4.54 -11.80
C SER A 196 16.87 4.08 -10.89
N SER A 197 16.63 3.05 -10.06
CA SER A 197 17.59 2.55 -9.08
C SER A 197 18.54 1.51 -9.66
N VAL A 198 18.23 0.95 -10.83
CA VAL A 198 18.99 -0.14 -11.46
C VAL A 198 19.53 0.31 -12.82
N LYS A 199 20.84 0.13 -13.01
CA LYS A 199 21.51 0.44 -14.29
C LYS A 199 20.89 -0.39 -15.43
N ASN A 200 20.59 0.27 -16.54
CA ASN A 200 20.08 -0.34 -17.78
C ASN A 200 18.79 -1.18 -17.58
N LEU A 201 17.92 -0.76 -16.66
CA LEU A 201 16.61 -1.38 -16.44
C LEU A 201 15.50 -0.53 -17.09
N PRO A 202 15.00 -0.92 -18.27
CA PRO A 202 13.86 -0.26 -18.89
C PRO A 202 12.58 -0.56 -18.10
N LYS A 203 11.62 0.38 -18.08
CA LYS A 203 10.38 0.27 -17.27
C LYS A 203 9.51 -0.90 -17.72
N GLU A 204 9.58 -1.25 -19.00
CA GLU A 204 8.82 -2.34 -19.62
C GLU A 204 9.29 -3.72 -19.15
N ASN A 205 10.51 -3.83 -18.61
CA ASN A 205 11.07 -5.08 -18.08
C ASN A 205 10.86 -5.25 -16.57
N VAL A 206 10.00 -4.42 -15.97
CA VAL A 206 9.66 -4.51 -14.54
C VAL A 206 8.25 -5.06 -14.40
N GLU A 207 8.15 -6.28 -13.90
CA GLU A 207 6.86 -6.94 -13.67
C GLU A 207 6.50 -6.84 -12.19
N VAL A 208 5.26 -6.42 -11.90
CA VAL A 208 4.74 -6.29 -10.53
C VAL A 208 3.53 -7.19 -10.38
N VAL A 209 3.58 -8.09 -9.40
CA VAL A 209 2.56 -9.11 -9.15
C VAL A 209 2.10 -9.03 -7.70
N ASP A 210 0.79 -9.14 -7.49
CA ASP A 210 0.19 -9.23 -6.15
C ASP A 210 0.12 -10.69 -5.65
N SER A 211 -0.12 -10.86 -4.35
CA SER A 211 -0.38 -12.11 -3.62
C SER A 211 -1.47 -13.00 -4.25
N ASN A 212 -2.41 -12.43 -4.99
CA ASN A 212 -3.42 -13.15 -5.76
C ASN A 212 -2.96 -13.57 -7.17
N MET A 213 -1.67 -13.43 -7.51
CA MET A 213 -1.10 -13.65 -8.84
C MET A 213 -1.65 -12.73 -9.93
N ASN A 214 -2.18 -11.57 -9.54
CA ASN A 214 -2.60 -10.55 -10.49
C ASN A 214 -1.39 -9.75 -10.97
N LEU A 215 -1.17 -9.69 -12.28
CA LEU A 215 -0.13 -8.84 -12.88
C LEU A 215 -0.60 -7.38 -12.87
N LEU A 216 -0.08 -6.60 -11.91
CA LEU A 216 -0.43 -5.20 -11.74
C LEU A 216 0.27 -4.29 -12.75
N SER A 217 1.39 -4.75 -13.33
CA SER A 217 2.16 -3.99 -14.32
C SER A 217 1.59 -4.08 -15.75
N GLU A 218 0.56 -4.88 -15.96
CA GLU A 218 -0.03 -5.10 -17.28
C GLU A 218 -0.62 -3.79 -17.85
N ASN A 219 -0.33 -3.49 -19.12
CA ASN A 219 -0.88 -2.34 -19.85
C ASN A 219 -0.57 -0.93 -19.28
N LEU A 220 0.30 -0.80 -18.25
CA LEU A 220 0.61 0.48 -17.61
C LEU A 220 1.50 1.42 -18.43
N PHE A 221 2.39 0.86 -19.25
CA PHE A 221 3.34 1.61 -20.10
C PHE A 221 3.02 1.55 -21.59
N ASP A 222 1.85 1.01 -21.94
CA ASP A 222 1.26 1.17 -23.27
C ASP A 222 0.74 2.60 -23.40
N ASP A 223 1.67 3.57 -23.38
CA ASP A 223 1.43 4.95 -23.74
C ASP A 223 1.68 5.10 -25.26
N ASN A 224 0.58 5.31 -25.99
CA ASN A 224 0.45 6.12 -27.21
C ASN A 224 1.24 5.77 -28.49
N THR A 225 2.01 4.69 -28.54
CA THR A 225 2.78 4.34 -29.77
C THR A 225 2.28 3.10 -30.51
N SER A 226 1.47 2.25 -29.88
CA SER A 226 0.69 1.26 -30.62
C SER A 226 -0.64 1.90 -30.99
N SER A 227 -0.81 2.25 -32.27
CA SER A 227 -2.06 2.73 -32.88
C SER A 227 -3.23 1.73 -32.82
N THR A 228 -3.11 0.68 -32.02
CA THR A 228 -4.14 -0.32 -31.75
C THR A 228 -4.43 -0.29 -30.25
N VAL A 229 -5.45 0.48 -29.86
CA VAL A 229 -6.00 0.38 -28.51
C VAL A 229 -6.39 -1.08 -28.28
N SER A 230 -5.89 -1.73 -27.21
CA SER A 230 -6.25 -3.12 -26.94
C SER A 230 -7.77 -3.25 -26.81
N ALA A 231 -8.35 -4.36 -27.27
CA ALA A 231 -9.81 -4.57 -27.24
C ALA A 231 -10.41 -4.39 -25.83
N PHE A 232 -9.62 -4.66 -24.79
CA PHE A 232 -10.01 -4.39 -23.40
C PHE A 232 -10.07 -2.89 -23.09
N LYS A 233 -9.05 -2.11 -23.46
CA LYS A 233 -9.05 -0.64 -23.31
C LYS A 233 -10.18 0.02 -24.09
N GLN A 234 -10.49 -0.46 -25.30
CA GLN A 234 -11.62 0.04 -26.09
C GLN A 234 -12.95 -0.12 -25.33
N ARG A 235 -13.21 -1.33 -24.80
CA ARG A 235 -14.41 -1.61 -24.01
C ARG A 235 -14.49 -0.81 -22.71
N ASP A 236 -13.35 -0.53 -22.08
CA ASP A 236 -13.32 0.29 -20.87
C ASP A 236 -13.62 1.76 -21.18
N ILE A 237 -13.08 2.31 -22.28
CA ILE A 237 -13.40 3.67 -22.74
C ILE A 237 -14.89 3.77 -23.09
N GLU A 238 -15.44 2.80 -23.83
CA GLU A 238 -16.88 2.72 -24.13
C GLU A 238 -17.71 2.74 -22.85
N LYS A 239 -17.39 1.87 -21.87
CA LYS A 239 -18.11 1.83 -20.59
C LYS A 239 -18.00 3.13 -19.81
N GLN A 240 -16.83 3.78 -19.80
CA GLN A 240 -16.65 5.05 -19.11
C GLN A 240 -17.52 6.14 -19.76
N PHE A 241 -17.54 6.20 -21.09
CA PHE A 241 -18.40 7.11 -21.84
C PHE A 241 -19.89 6.85 -21.57
N GLU A 242 -20.33 5.58 -21.66
CA GLU A 242 -21.69 5.16 -21.34
C GLU A 242 -22.09 5.52 -19.90
N ASN A 243 -21.23 5.23 -18.93
CA ASN A 243 -21.50 5.50 -17.51
C ASN A 243 -21.54 7.01 -17.20
N GLY A 244 -20.70 7.80 -17.87
CA GLY A 244 -20.72 9.26 -17.78
C GLY A 244 -22.06 9.82 -18.21
N LEU A 245 -22.48 9.52 -19.45
CA LEU A 245 -23.79 9.95 -19.98
C LEU A 245 -24.95 9.41 -19.14
N GLN A 246 -24.88 8.16 -18.69
CA GLN A 246 -25.90 7.57 -17.83
C GLN A 246 -26.03 8.34 -16.50
N SER A 247 -24.92 8.71 -15.89
CA SER A 247 -24.89 9.48 -14.64
C SER A 247 -25.49 10.87 -14.82
N ASP A 248 -25.13 11.55 -15.91
CA ASP A 248 -25.61 12.90 -16.20
C ASP A 248 -27.11 12.92 -16.49
N LEU A 249 -27.59 11.98 -17.30
CA LEU A 249 -29.03 11.81 -17.56
C LEU A 249 -29.80 11.43 -16.30
N LYS A 250 -29.26 10.51 -15.48
CA LYS A 250 -29.90 10.11 -14.23
C LYS A 250 -29.99 11.28 -13.25
N LYS A 251 -28.96 12.13 -13.17
CA LYS A 251 -28.99 13.33 -12.32
C LYS A 251 -30.04 14.32 -12.80
N MET A 252 -30.03 14.66 -14.07
CA MET A 252 -30.95 15.62 -14.67
C MET A 252 -32.41 15.18 -14.53
N LEU A 253 -32.71 13.93 -14.89
CA LEU A 253 -34.08 13.40 -14.76
C LEU A 253 -34.44 13.10 -13.30
N GLY A 254 -33.46 12.76 -12.46
CA GLY A 254 -33.63 12.50 -11.04
C GLY A 254 -34.04 13.73 -10.24
N GLU A 255 -33.65 14.94 -10.64
CA GLU A 255 -34.12 16.18 -10.02
C GLU A 255 -35.61 16.43 -10.23
N VAL A 256 -36.17 15.97 -11.36
CA VAL A 256 -37.57 16.17 -11.72
C VAL A 256 -38.46 15.04 -11.18
N PHE A 257 -38.04 13.78 -11.38
CA PHE A 257 -38.85 12.60 -11.07
C PHE A 257 -38.44 11.91 -9.75
N GLY A 258 -37.25 12.21 -9.23
CA GLY A 258 -36.61 11.52 -8.11
C GLY A 258 -35.54 10.52 -8.58
N TYR A 259 -34.36 10.56 -7.96
CA TYR A 259 -33.20 9.71 -8.31
C TYR A 259 -33.49 8.20 -8.31
N ASP A 260 -34.50 7.79 -7.55
CA ASP A 260 -34.92 6.41 -7.37
C ASP A 260 -36.03 5.96 -8.33
N LYS A 261 -36.62 6.90 -9.04
CA LYS A 261 -37.73 6.69 -9.99
C LYS A 261 -37.29 6.71 -11.44
N VAL A 262 -36.00 6.85 -11.70
CA VAL A 262 -35.45 6.91 -13.05
C VAL A 262 -34.33 5.89 -13.20
N SER A 263 -34.46 5.05 -14.22
CA SER A 263 -33.43 4.13 -14.68
C SER A 263 -33.01 4.52 -16.08
N VAL A 264 -31.72 4.78 -16.27
CA VAL A 264 -31.16 5.14 -17.57
C VAL A 264 -30.14 4.08 -17.94
N LYS A 265 -30.16 3.66 -19.21
CA LYS A 265 -29.09 2.86 -19.79
C LYS A 265 -28.69 3.48 -21.12
N VAL A 266 -27.40 3.74 -21.26
CA VAL A 266 -26.79 4.21 -22.51
C VAL A 266 -25.95 3.07 -23.07
N ASN A 267 -26.05 2.85 -24.37
CA ASN A 267 -25.11 2.04 -25.13
C ASN A 267 -24.52 2.88 -26.26
N ALA A 268 -23.19 2.95 -26.31
CA ALA A 268 -22.47 3.73 -27.31
C ALA A 268 -21.54 2.82 -28.10
N ASP A 269 -21.54 3.01 -29.41
CA ASP A 269 -20.65 2.34 -30.34
C ASP A 269 -19.62 3.36 -30.83
N LEU A 270 -18.35 3.21 -30.42
CA LEU A 270 -17.29 4.18 -30.69
C LEU A 270 -16.37 3.68 -31.81
N ASP A 271 -16.00 4.56 -32.74
CA ASP A 271 -15.00 4.29 -33.78
C ASP A 271 -13.60 4.59 -33.26
N PHE A 272 -12.82 3.52 -33.01
CA PHE A 272 -11.41 3.62 -32.59
C PHE A 272 -10.42 3.55 -33.75
N ASP A 273 -10.88 3.60 -35.00
CA ASP A 273 -9.99 3.62 -36.16
C ASP A 273 -9.21 4.93 -36.24
N SER A 274 -7.87 4.84 -36.18
CA SER A 274 -7.00 5.97 -36.54
C SER A 274 -6.87 6.04 -38.07
N LYS A 275 -7.42 7.10 -38.66
CA LYS A 275 -7.42 7.32 -40.12
C LYS A 275 -6.59 8.56 -40.45
N GLN A 276 -5.54 8.38 -41.25
CA GLN A 276 -4.80 9.49 -41.86
C GLN A 276 -5.27 9.67 -43.30
N ILE A 277 -5.92 10.81 -43.57
CA ILE A 277 -6.38 11.17 -44.91
C ILE A 277 -5.45 12.25 -45.43
N THR A 278 -4.71 11.95 -46.50
CA THR A 278 -3.95 12.94 -47.25
C THR A 278 -4.74 13.33 -48.48
N THR A 279 -5.28 14.55 -48.50
CA THR A 279 -5.99 15.10 -49.64
C THR A 279 -5.05 16.01 -50.42
N ILE A 280 -4.76 15.65 -51.67
CA ILE A 280 -3.96 16.48 -52.58
C ILE A 280 -4.92 17.18 -53.54
N LYS A 281 -5.00 18.51 -53.44
CA LYS A 281 -5.76 19.34 -54.38
C LYS A 281 -4.78 20.09 -55.27
N TYR A 282 -5.02 20.02 -56.57
CA TYR A 282 -4.29 20.79 -57.58
C TYR A 282 -5.07 22.04 -57.93
N ASP A 283 -4.38 23.17 -57.98
CA ASP A 283 -4.96 24.44 -58.40
C ASP A 283 -5.33 24.39 -59.89
N LYS A 284 -6.40 25.08 -60.27
CA LYS A 284 -6.83 25.17 -61.67
C LYS A 284 -5.92 26.04 -62.52
N ASP A 285 -5.20 26.96 -61.88
CA ASP A 285 -4.30 27.89 -62.54
C ASP A 285 -2.89 27.29 -62.59
N SER A 286 -2.43 26.96 -63.79
CA SER A 286 -1.08 26.50 -64.03
C SER A 286 -0.18 27.66 -64.41
N ILE A 287 1.01 27.73 -63.80
CA ILE A 287 1.99 28.78 -64.08
C ILE A 287 3.08 28.18 -64.95
N ILE A 288 3.45 28.85 -66.04
CA ILE A 288 4.53 28.38 -66.92
C ILE A 288 5.85 28.47 -66.17
N ARG A 289 6.53 27.33 -66.00
CA ARG A 289 7.86 27.24 -65.36
C ARG A 289 8.99 27.39 -66.36
N SER A 290 8.84 26.81 -67.54
CA SER A 290 9.79 27.00 -68.64
C SER A 290 9.10 26.80 -69.99
N GLN A 291 9.54 27.55 -70.99
CA GLN A 291 9.02 27.49 -72.35
C GLN A 291 10.22 27.48 -73.30
N SER A 292 10.29 26.50 -74.18
CA SER A 292 11.26 26.42 -75.26
C SER A 292 10.52 26.47 -76.58
N LYS A 293 10.78 27.49 -77.39
CA LYS A 293 10.20 27.65 -78.73
C LYS A 293 11.32 27.63 -79.76
N ILE A 294 11.35 26.59 -80.59
CA ILE A 294 12.21 26.48 -81.76
C ILE A 294 11.38 26.85 -82.97
N LYS A 295 11.77 27.93 -83.66
CA LYS A 295 11.13 28.37 -84.90
C LYS A 295 12.17 28.34 -86.01
N GLU A 296 12.01 27.41 -86.94
CA GLU A 296 12.80 27.30 -88.15
C GLU A 296 11.96 27.82 -89.32
N THR A 297 12.37 28.95 -89.88
CA THR A 297 11.78 29.47 -91.12
C THR A 297 12.82 29.30 -92.22
N SER A 298 12.58 28.36 -93.13
CA SER A 298 13.35 28.21 -94.36
C SER A 298 12.68 29.01 -95.46
N ASN A 299 13.33 30.09 -95.88
CA ASN A 299 12.99 30.81 -97.10
C ASN A 299 14.05 30.46 -98.14
N ASP A 300 13.71 29.57 -99.07
CA ASP A 300 14.51 29.36 -100.27
C ASP A 300 14.33 30.58 -101.18
N SER A 301 15.19 31.58 -101.01
CA SER A 301 15.47 32.56 -102.06
C SER A 301 16.60 31.99 -102.90
N THR A 302 16.29 31.63 -104.15
CA THR A 302 17.24 31.17 -105.17
C THR A 302 18.37 32.19 -105.37
N GLY A 303 19.47 32.01 -104.64
CA GLY A 303 20.73 32.72 -104.79
C GLY A 303 21.84 31.73 -104.46
N GLY A 304 22.37 31.09 -105.50
CA GLY A 304 23.15 29.86 -105.40
C GLY A 304 24.42 29.97 -104.55
N SER A 305 24.63 28.95 -103.71
CA SER A 305 25.93 28.29 -103.56
C SER A 305 25.70 26.91 -102.95
N ALA A 306 26.18 25.88 -103.65
CA ALA A 306 26.06 24.48 -103.26
C ALA A 306 26.87 24.21 -101.99
N GLY A 307 26.19 24.04 -100.85
CA GLY A 307 26.70 23.41 -99.66
C GLY A 307 26.20 21.96 -99.61
N ASN A 308 27.09 21.00 -99.88
CA ASN A 308 26.78 19.58 -99.87
C ASN A 308 26.33 19.14 -98.46
N SER A 309 25.08 18.69 -98.34
CA SER A 309 24.60 17.88 -97.21
C SER A 309 24.75 16.39 -97.55
N PRO A 310 25.33 15.54 -96.68
CA PRO A 310 25.71 14.19 -97.05
C PRO A 310 24.65 13.16 -96.64
N THR A 311 23.39 13.26 -97.08
CA THR A 311 22.43 12.16 -96.91
C THR A 311 21.29 12.23 -97.93
N ASN A 312 21.40 11.39 -98.95
CA ASN A 312 20.33 10.65 -99.66
C ASN A 312 20.66 10.47 -101.14
N GLN A 313 21.59 9.56 -101.41
CA GLN A 313 21.55 8.76 -102.62
C GLN A 313 20.48 7.68 -102.42
N ASN A 314 19.25 7.90 -102.87
CA ASN A 314 18.52 6.86 -103.59
C ASN A 314 17.29 7.45 -104.29
N LEU A 315 17.07 7.00 -105.53
CA LEU A 315 16.00 7.34 -106.47
C LEU A 315 16.29 8.50 -107.43
N SER A 316 16.58 8.13 -108.67
CA SER A 316 16.51 8.94 -109.89
C SER A 316 15.60 8.21 -110.90
N PRO A 317 15.17 8.82 -112.02
CA PRO A 317 14.70 10.19 -112.24
C PRO A 317 13.42 10.23 -113.10
N GLN A 318 12.63 11.32 -113.04
CA GLN A 318 11.88 11.77 -114.23
C GLN A 318 11.72 13.30 -114.25
N PHE A 319 12.24 13.89 -115.33
CA PHE A 319 12.24 15.29 -115.79
C PHE A 319 10.82 15.86 -115.98
N SER A 320 10.52 17.17 -116.00
CA SER A 320 11.25 18.43 -115.82
C SER A 320 10.17 19.49 -115.55
N THR A 321 10.36 20.30 -114.51
CA THR A 321 9.39 21.28 -114.00
C THR A 321 9.61 22.65 -114.61
N ASN A 322 8.54 23.20 -115.18
CA ASN A 322 8.32 24.62 -115.36
C ASN A 322 7.51 25.11 -114.15
N SER A 323 8.11 25.89 -113.24
CA SER A 323 7.43 26.86 -112.34
C SER A 323 8.40 27.36 -111.27
N ASN A 324 8.61 28.68 -111.25
CA ASN A 324 9.05 29.40 -110.05
C ASN A 324 7.97 29.21 -108.99
N GLN A 325 8.20 28.31 -108.03
CA GLN A 325 7.36 28.20 -106.84
C GLN A 325 8.28 28.40 -105.64
N SER A 326 8.18 29.57 -105.02
CA SER A 326 8.82 29.86 -103.74
C SER A 326 8.21 28.95 -102.67
N SER A 327 8.94 27.93 -102.23
CA SER A 327 8.54 27.10 -101.10
C SER A 327 9.08 27.70 -99.81
N SER A 328 8.21 28.24 -98.98
CA SER A 328 8.53 28.58 -97.59
C SER A 328 8.16 27.39 -96.70
N ALA A 329 9.12 26.82 -95.98
CA ALA A 329 8.86 25.79 -94.98
C ALA A 329 9.07 26.40 -93.59
N ASN A 330 8.01 26.38 -92.77
CA ASN A 330 8.07 26.88 -91.40
C ASN A 330 7.81 25.71 -90.44
N ARG A 331 8.78 25.42 -89.57
CA ARG A 331 8.65 24.46 -88.47
C ARG A 331 8.67 25.24 -87.16
N GLU A 332 7.64 25.05 -86.35
CA GLU A 332 7.54 25.61 -85.02
C GLU A 332 7.35 24.46 -84.03
N GLU A 333 8.26 24.35 -83.07
CA GLU A 333 8.23 23.37 -82.00
C GLU A 333 8.23 24.13 -80.67
N GLU A 334 7.17 23.96 -79.89
CA GLU A 334 6.97 24.66 -78.61
C GLU A 334 6.77 23.64 -77.50
N THR A 335 7.69 23.62 -76.53
CA THR A 335 7.61 22.80 -75.33
C THR A 335 7.46 23.70 -74.12
N THR A 336 6.29 23.65 -73.48
CA THR A 336 5.97 24.47 -72.29
C THR A 336 5.76 23.56 -71.09
N ASN A 337 6.60 23.72 -70.07
CA ASN A 337 6.47 23.04 -68.78
C ASN A 337 5.69 23.94 -67.83
N TYR A 338 4.64 23.38 -67.24
CA TYR A 338 3.81 24.07 -66.26
C TYR A 338 4.13 23.56 -64.85
N GLU A 339 4.16 24.46 -63.88
CA GLU A 339 4.08 24.12 -62.46
C GLU A 339 2.63 24.35 -62.02
N ILE A 340 2.06 23.37 -61.32
CA ILE A 340 0.69 23.46 -60.81
C ILE A 340 0.79 23.60 -59.30
N GLY A 341 0.12 24.59 -58.73
CA GLY A 341 0.02 24.73 -57.28
C GLY A 341 -0.62 23.48 -56.68
N GLN A 342 0.01 22.92 -55.66
CA GLN A 342 -0.50 21.77 -54.92
C GLN A 342 -0.76 22.17 -53.48
N THR A 343 -1.99 21.97 -53.01
CA THR A 343 -2.31 22.02 -51.58
C THR A 343 -2.44 20.61 -51.05
N GLU A 344 -1.54 20.23 -50.13
CA GLU A 344 -1.62 18.97 -49.40
C GLU A 344 -2.27 19.22 -48.03
N GLU A 345 -3.44 18.62 -47.82
CA GLU A 345 -4.14 18.64 -46.54
C GLU A 345 -4.02 17.27 -45.88
N LYS A 346 -3.25 17.20 -44.80
CA LYS A 346 -3.10 15.98 -44.00
C LYS A 346 -4.02 16.06 -42.79
N THR A 347 -5.13 15.34 -42.85
CA THR A 347 -6.08 15.21 -41.74
C THR A 347 -5.81 13.92 -40.98
N VAL A 348 -5.51 14.04 -39.69
CA VAL A 348 -5.40 12.89 -38.78
C VAL A 348 -6.69 12.83 -37.96
N LYS A 349 -7.51 11.81 -38.20
CA LYS A 349 -8.75 11.59 -37.46
C LYS A 349 -8.43 10.93 -36.13
N ALA A 350 -8.81 11.59 -35.03
CA ALA A 350 -8.64 11.03 -33.70
C ALA A 350 -9.64 9.88 -33.47
N PRO A 351 -9.20 8.76 -32.86
CA PRO A 351 -10.11 7.69 -32.46
C PRO A 351 -11.01 8.13 -31.30
N GLY A 352 -12.23 7.57 -31.24
CA GLY A 352 -13.23 7.84 -30.20
C GLY A 352 -14.48 8.58 -30.68
N GLU A 353 -14.71 8.70 -31.99
CA GLU A 353 -15.96 9.28 -32.50
C GLU A 353 -17.15 8.35 -32.23
N VAL A 354 -18.30 8.91 -31.87
CA VAL A 354 -19.53 8.13 -31.68
C VAL A 354 -20.08 7.73 -33.04
N ARG A 355 -20.07 6.42 -33.36
CA ARG A 355 -20.70 5.86 -34.57
C ARG A 355 -22.20 5.77 -34.42
N ARG A 356 -22.68 5.33 -33.26
CA ARG A 356 -24.11 5.20 -32.93
C ARG A 356 -24.31 5.17 -31.43
N MET A 357 -25.42 5.72 -30.97
CA MET A 357 -25.83 5.67 -29.58
C MET A 357 -27.29 5.23 -29.43
N THR A 358 -27.54 4.37 -28.44
CA THR A 358 -28.89 3.99 -28.03
C THR A 358 -29.08 4.36 -26.57
N VAL A 359 -30.13 5.13 -26.29
CA VAL A 359 -30.47 5.58 -24.93
C VAL A 359 -31.84 5.04 -24.57
N SER A 360 -31.89 4.27 -23.49
CA SER A 360 -33.13 3.76 -22.92
C SER A 360 -33.35 4.43 -21.57
N VAL A 361 -34.49 5.08 -21.42
CA VAL A 361 -34.91 5.71 -20.17
C VAL A 361 -36.20 5.07 -19.73
N VAL A 362 -36.21 4.56 -18.50
CA VAL A 362 -37.40 4.02 -17.86
C VAL A 362 -37.70 4.86 -16.64
N ILE A 363 -38.96 5.26 -16.50
CA ILE A 363 -39.41 6.09 -15.38
C ILE A 363 -40.53 5.35 -14.64
N ASP A 364 -40.47 5.40 -13.32
CA ASP A 364 -41.43 4.77 -12.43
C ASP A 364 -42.78 5.51 -12.46
N GLY A 365 -43.79 4.85 -13.01
CA GLY A 365 -45.15 5.38 -13.13
C GLY A 365 -45.71 5.29 -14.54
N ASN A 366 -46.89 5.87 -14.73
CA ASN A 366 -47.55 5.93 -16.04
C ASN A 366 -47.29 7.30 -16.67
N ILE A 367 -46.68 7.31 -17.86
CA ILE A 367 -46.31 8.54 -18.58
C ILE A 367 -47.17 8.66 -19.82
N ASN A 368 -47.73 9.85 -20.05
CA ASN A 368 -48.52 10.11 -21.25
C ASN A 368 -47.62 10.35 -22.48
N GLU A 369 -48.17 10.20 -23.69
CA GLU A 369 -47.38 10.35 -24.93
C GLU A 369 -46.77 11.76 -25.11
N MET A 370 -47.38 12.80 -24.55
CA MET A 370 -46.86 14.17 -24.59
C MET A 370 -45.61 14.33 -23.70
N GLU A 371 -45.65 13.79 -22.48
CA GLU A 371 -44.54 13.76 -21.54
C GLU A 371 -43.39 12.92 -22.10
N LYS A 372 -43.68 11.75 -22.72
CA LYS A 372 -42.66 10.96 -23.42
C LYS A 372 -41.94 11.79 -24.48
N SER A 373 -42.67 12.55 -25.29
CA SER A 373 -42.08 13.42 -26.32
C SER A 373 -41.22 14.54 -25.71
N GLN A 374 -41.69 15.19 -24.64
CA GLN A 374 -40.92 16.23 -23.95
C GLN A 374 -39.62 15.68 -23.35
N ILE A 375 -39.70 14.55 -22.66
CA ILE A 375 -38.54 13.86 -22.09
C ILE A 375 -37.58 13.43 -23.21
N LYS A 376 -38.10 12.97 -24.35
CA LYS A 376 -37.29 12.62 -25.52
C LYS A 376 -36.47 13.80 -26.01
N ASN A 377 -37.08 14.97 -26.13
CA ASN A 377 -36.40 16.18 -26.59
C ASN A 377 -35.31 16.63 -25.60
N ILE A 378 -35.59 16.51 -24.30
CA ILE A 378 -34.64 16.84 -23.24
C ILE A 378 -33.44 15.88 -23.27
N VAL A 379 -33.70 14.57 -23.36
CA VAL A 379 -32.65 13.54 -23.45
C VAL A 379 -31.84 13.72 -24.73
N ALA A 380 -32.50 14.00 -25.86
CA ALA A 380 -31.84 14.25 -27.14
C ALA A 380 -30.87 15.44 -27.09
N ALA A 381 -31.29 16.54 -26.45
CA ALA A 381 -30.45 17.71 -26.26
C ALA A 381 -29.26 17.43 -25.33
N ALA A 382 -29.46 16.64 -24.27
CA ALA A 382 -28.41 16.31 -23.30
C ALA A 382 -27.36 15.34 -23.84
N THR A 383 -27.74 14.41 -24.72
CA THR A 383 -26.81 13.42 -25.28
C THR A 383 -26.20 13.82 -26.62
N GLY A 384 -26.66 14.92 -27.23
CA GLY A 384 -26.22 15.33 -28.56
C GLY A 384 -26.69 14.37 -29.65
N PHE A 385 -27.95 13.91 -29.54
CA PHE A 385 -28.60 12.99 -30.48
C PHE A 385 -28.47 13.45 -31.93
N ASP A 386 -28.09 12.54 -32.82
CA ASP A 386 -28.04 12.78 -34.26
C ASP A 386 -28.76 11.66 -35.02
N GLU A 387 -29.80 12.05 -35.76
CA GLU A 387 -30.58 11.13 -36.57
C GLU A 387 -29.76 10.55 -37.74
N ASN A 388 -28.79 11.31 -38.27
CA ASN A 388 -27.94 10.86 -39.38
C ASN A 388 -26.95 9.78 -38.95
N ARG A 389 -26.56 9.75 -37.66
CA ARG A 389 -25.73 8.67 -37.08
C ARG A 389 -26.53 7.39 -36.81
N GLY A 390 -27.86 7.45 -36.89
CA GLY A 390 -28.74 6.34 -36.55
C GLY A 390 -28.93 6.16 -35.05
N ASP A 391 -28.82 7.24 -34.27
CA ASP A 391 -29.08 7.21 -32.84
C ASP A 391 -30.56 6.88 -32.54
N ASN A 392 -30.82 6.22 -31.42
CA ASN A 392 -32.18 5.88 -30.99
C ASN A 392 -32.40 6.19 -29.51
N ILE A 393 -33.50 6.87 -29.20
CA ILE A 393 -33.93 7.16 -27.83
C ILE A 393 -35.29 6.50 -27.60
N SER A 394 -35.34 5.59 -26.63
CA SER A 394 -36.56 4.92 -26.17
C SER A 394 -36.88 5.33 -24.74
N ILE A 395 -38.13 5.76 -24.51
CA ILE A 395 -38.61 6.21 -23.21
C ILE A 395 -39.88 5.44 -22.87
N GLU A 396 -39.88 4.76 -21.73
CA GLU A 396 -41.05 4.03 -21.25
C GLU A 396 -41.36 4.34 -19.79
N GLY A 397 -42.65 4.41 -19.49
CA GLY A 397 -43.17 4.51 -18.12
C GLY A 397 -43.66 3.15 -17.66
N MET A 398 -43.08 2.61 -16.59
CA MET A 398 -43.57 1.36 -15.99
C MET A 398 -43.30 1.36 -14.48
N PRO A 399 -44.17 0.75 -13.66
CA PRO A 399 -43.98 0.70 -12.22
C PRO A 399 -42.76 -0.15 -11.86
N PHE A 400 -41.88 0.37 -11.00
CA PHE A 400 -40.69 -0.35 -10.56
C PHE A 400 -41.03 -1.34 -9.44
N ASN A 401 -40.31 -2.47 -9.42
CA ASN A 401 -40.41 -3.41 -8.29
C ASN A 401 -39.65 -2.84 -7.08
N THR A 402 -40.38 -2.49 -6.02
CA THR A 402 -39.81 -1.93 -4.79
C THR A 402 -39.50 -2.97 -3.70
N GLU A 403 -39.88 -4.24 -3.88
CA GLU A 403 -39.80 -5.26 -2.81
C GLU A 403 -38.39 -5.41 -2.22
N LEU A 404 -37.36 -5.32 -3.06
CA LEU A 404 -35.97 -5.49 -2.65
C LEU A 404 -35.46 -4.28 -1.85
N LYS A 405 -35.88 -3.08 -2.26
CA LYS A 405 -35.60 -1.82 -1.54
C LYS A 405 -36.33 -1.76 -0.20
N ASP A 406 -37.59 -2.20 -0.18
CA ASP A 406 -38.39 -2.22 1.03
C ASP A 406 -37.77 -3.17 2.07
N LYS A 407 -37.33 -4.36 1.65
CA LYS A 407 -36.57 -5.29 2.51
C LYS A 407 -35.25 -4.72 3.02
N GLN A 408 -34.49 -4.00 2.19
CA GLN A 408 -33.24 -3.36 2.60
C GLN A 408 -33.49 -2.24 3.61
N ASN A 409 -34.51 -1.41 3.39
CA ASN A 409 -34.90 -0.35 4.30
C ASN A 409 -35.43 -0.89 5.64
N GLU A 410 -36.17 -2.00 5.62
CA GLU A 410 -36.56 -2.71 6.84
C GLU A 410 -35.35 -3.25 7.60
N GLN A 411 -34.39 -3.87 6.92
CA GLN A 411 -33.14 -4.34 7.56
C GLN A 411 -32.33 -3.18 8.15
N LEU A 412 -32.22 -2.05 7.45
CA LEU A 412 -31.55 -0.85 7.95
C LEU A 412 -32.24 -0.30 9.20
N LYS A 413 -33.58 -0.21 9.20
CA LYS A 413 -34.34 0.21 10.39
C LYS A 413 -34.14 -0.75 11.56
N LEU A 414 -34.15 -2.06 11.31
CA LEU A 414 -33.89 -3.06 12.35
C LEU A 414 -32.46 -2.93 12.91
N MET A 415 -31.47 -2.65 12.07
CA MET A 415 -30.09 -2.41 12.47
C MET A 415 -29.95 -1.12 13.28
N GLU A 416 -30.58 -0.03 12.86
CA GLU A 416 -30.61 1.24 13.59
C GLU A 416 -31.31 1.09 14.95
N GLU A 417 -32.41 0.33 15.02
CA GLU A 417 -33.09 0.01 16.27
C GLU A 417 -32.23 -0.84 17.21
N GLN A 418 -31.47 -1.80 16.68
CA GLN A 418 -30.53 -2.60 17.46
C GLN A 418 -29.41 -1.72 18.01
N ILE A 419 -28.81 -0.87 17.19
CA ILE A 419 -27.77 0.09 17.62
C ILE A 419 -28.34 1.04 18.68
N ALA A 420 -29.58 1.52 18.53
CA ALA A 420 -30.24 2.38 19.51
C ALA A 420 -30.53 1.64 20.83
N LYS A 421 -30.92 0.36 20.77
CA LYS A 421 -31.11 -0.50 21.95
C LYS A 421 -29.77 -0.75 22.66
N GLU A 422 -28.71 -1.08 21.92
CA GLU A 422 -27.38 -1.26 22.49
C GLU A 422 -26.86 0.01 23.17
N LYS A 423 -27.05 1.19 22.56
CA LYS A 423 -26.71 2.48 23.18
C LYS A 423 -27.51 2.71 24.48
N LYS A 424 -28.81 2.41 24.49
CA LYS A 424 -29.64 2.52 25.70
C LYS A 424 -29.21 1.54 26.79
N VAL A 425 -28.96 0.28 26.45
CA VAL A 425 -28.47 -0.75 27.40
C VAL A 425 -27.14 -0.32 27.98
N LYS A 426 -26.19 0.13 27.14
CA LYS A 426 -24.88 0.63 27.60
C LYS A 426 -25.01 1.85 28.52
N LEU A 427 -25.97 2.74 28.27
CA LEU A 427 -26.24 3.89 29.15
C LEU A 427 -26.84 3.45 30.50
N TYR A 428 -27.81 2.52 30.50
CA TYR A 428 -28.40 2.04 31.75
C TYR A 428 -27.44 1.18 32.56
N THR A 429 -26.57 0.39 31.93
CA THR A 429 -25.56 -0.40 32.65
C THR A 429 -24.47 0.48 33.26
N THR A 430 -24.05 1.57 32.59
CA THR A 430 -23.09 2.52 33.19
C THR A 430 -23.71 3.31 34.33
N ILE A 431 -24.96 3.76 34.21
CA ILE A 431 -25.69 4.41 35.31
C ILE A 431 -25.91 3.41 36.47
N GLY A 432 -26.25 2.17 36.17
CA GLY A 432 -26.38 1.08 37.15
C GLY A 432 -25.07 0.79 37.89
N ALA A 433 -23.95 0.73 37.17
CA ALA A 433 -22.62 0.56 37.77
C ALA A 433 -22.22 1.76 38.65
N ALA A 434 -22.48 2.98 38.19
CA ALA A 434 -22.18 4.21 38.96
C ALA A 434 -23.02 4.32 40.24
N THR A 435 -24.31 3.98 40.17
CA THR A 435 -25.20 3.96 41.35
C THR A 435 -24.85 2.85 42.34
N ALA A 436 -24.49 1.65 41.85
CA ALA A 436 -23.99 0.56 42.69
C ALA A 436 -22.67 0.95 43.40
N ALA A 437 -21.76 1.63 42.69
CA ALA A 437 -20.51 2.15 43.28
C ALA A 437 -20.79 3.20 44.37
N LEU A 438 -21.73 4.12 44.14
CA LEU A 438 -22.16 5.10 45.14
C LEU A 438 -22.79 4.43 46.37
N LEU A 439 -23.66 3.44 46.17
CA LEU A 439 -24.27 2.67 47.27
C LEU A 439 -23.23 1.90 48.08
N ALA A 440 -22.26 1.27 47.42
CA ALA A 440 -21.15 0.59 48.09
C ALA A 440 -20.30 1.56 48.92
N LEU A 441 -20.08 2.79 48.42
CA LEU A 441 -19.37 3.85 49.13
C LEU A 441 -20.15 4.31 50.38
N VAL A 442 -21.47 4.53 50.25
CA VAL A 442 -22.34 4.91 51.37
C VAL A 442 -22.40 3.80 52.43
N ILE A 443 -22.54 2.53 52.03
CA ILE A 443 -22.53 1.38 52.93
C ILE A 443 -21.17 1.24 53.63
N GLY A 444 -20.07 1.44 52.90
CA GLY A 444 -18.72 1.47 53.45
C GLY A 444 -18.56 2.55 54.53
N VAL A 445 -19.05 3.76 54.27
CA VAL A 445 -19.03 4.87 55.25
C VAL A 445 -19.88 4.57 56.49
N ILE A 446 -21.07 3.98 56.33
CA ILE A 446 -21.94 3.61 57.46
C ILE A 446 -21.31 2.52 58.33
N ILE A 447 -20.69 1.50 57.73
CA ILE A 447 -19.97 0.44 58.46
C ILE A 447 -18.77 1.03 59.20
N MET A 448 -18.04 1.96 58.58
CA MET A 448 -16.91 2.65 59.19
C MET A 448 -17.34 3.53 60.37
N ARG A 449 -18.49 4.20 60.29
CA ARG A 449 -19.09 4.98 61.39
C ARG A 449 -19.56 4.09 62.55
N LYS A 450 -20.21 2.95 62.26
CA LYS A 450 -20.63 1.99 63.30
C LYS A 450 -19.45 1.32 64.02
N ARG A 451 -18.30 1.16 63.35
CA ARG A 451 -17.07 0.66 63.97
C ARG A 451 -16.35 1.70 64.82
N ARG A 452 -16.54 3.00 64.55
CA ARG A 452 -16.00 4.09 65.39
C ARG A 452 -16.85 4.39 66.63
N SER A 453 -18.12 4.02 66.66
CA SER A 453 -19.02 4.25 67.80
C SER A 453 -18.92 3.20 68.93
N LYS A 454 -17.99 2.24 68.86
CA LYS A 454 -17.80 1.17 69.87
C LYS A 454 -16.46 1.26 70.63
N LYS A 455 -15.78 2.39 70.53
CA LYS A 455 -14.59 2.72 71.30
C LYS A 455 -14.77 4.16 71.73
N ASP A 456 -15.19 4.35 72.97
CA ASP A 456 -14.92 5.50 73.85
C ASP A 456 -15.97 5.51 74.97
N GLU A 457 -15.70 4.72 76.01
CA GLU A 457 -16.22 4.91 77.36
C GLU A 457 -15.00 4.78 78.28
N ASP A 458 -14.51 5.94 78.76
CA ASP A 458 -13.82 6.19 80.04
C ASP A 458 -12.84 7.38 79.95
N ALA A 459 -13.25 8.55 80.46
CA ALA A 459 -12.46 9.46 81.32
C ALA A 459 -13.24 10.77 81.60
N ILE A 460 -13.24 11.21 82.87
CA ILE A 460 -14.05 12.30 83.45
C ILE A 460 -13.17 13.49 83.90
N GLN A 461 -13.53 14.70 83.42
CA GLN A 461 -13.47 16.07 84.03
C GLN A 461 -12.13 16.77 84.39
N PRO A 462 -12.12 18.09 84.74
CA PRO A 462 -12.70 19.27 84.06
C PRO A 462 -11.73 20.50 84.04
N SER A 463 -12.01 21.55 83.27
CA SER A 463 -11.75 22.95 83.68
C SER A 463 -12.43 23.96 82.75
N PHE A 464 -13.03 24.96 83.38
CA PHE A 464 -13.65 26.16 82.79
C PHE A 464 -12.57 27.14 82.28
N ASP A 465 -12.84 27.87 81.20
CA ASP A 465 -12.99 29.33 81.28
C ASP A 465 -13.76 29.89 80.07
N VAL A 466 -14.43 31.01 80.31
CA VAL A 466 -15.43 31.71 79.52
C VAL A 466 -14.78 32.80 78.65
N VAL A 467 -15.39 33.16 77.51
CA VAL A 467 -15.83 34.54 77.18
C VAL A 467 -16.20 34.64 75.68
N VAL A 468 -17.51 34.75 75.46
CA VAL A 468 -18.27 35.73 74.64
C VAL A 468 -17.73 36.16 73.26
N GLY A 469 -18.59 36.09 72.24
CA GLY A 469 -18.52 37.02 71.11
C GLY A 469 -19.18 36.56 69.80
N ASP A 470 -20.49 36.75 69.73
CA ASP A 470 -21.43 36.89 68.60
C ASP A 470 -21.05 36.75 67.11
N GLU A 471 -22.04 36.15 66.43
CA GLU A 471 -22.67 36.46 65.12
C GLU A 471 -21.85 36.48 63.81
N VAL A 472 -22.02 35.46 62.94
CA VAL A 472 -22.91 35.38 61.73
C VAL A 472 -22.65 36.46 60.65
N ILE A 473 -22.21 36.05 59.45
CA ILE A 473 -22.92 36.17 58.14
C ILE A 473 -22.06 35.62 56.96
N LYS A 474 -22.80 35.03 56.02
CA LYS A 474 -22.51 34.30 54.77
C LYS A 474 -21.71 35.02 53.65
N LYS A 475 -21.06 34.16 52.85
CA LYS A 475 -21.03 34.02 51.36
C LYS A 475 -20.16 34.94 50.45
N GLN A 476 -19.41 34.18 49.63
CA GLN A 476 -19.21 34.24 48.16
C GLN A 476 -18.12 35.12 47.51
N ASN A 477 -17.26 34.39 46.78
CA ASN A 477 -16.80 34.58 45.41
C ASN A 477 -15.53 35.41 45.10
N ASN A 478 -14.56 34.64 44.57
CA ASN A 478 -13.88 34.80 43.26
C ASN A 478 -12.51 35.51 43.15
N ILE A 479 -11.55 34.65 42.74
CA ILE A 479 -10.57 34.76 41.64
C ILE A 479 -9.43 35.79 41.80
N TYR A 480 -8.18 35.29 41.92
CA TYR A 480 -7.18 35.23 40.83
C TYR A 480 -5.94 34.43 41.28
N GLU A 481 -5.48 33.54 40.38
CA GLU A 481 -4.18 32.83 40.30
C GLU A 481 -2.98 33.81 40.22
N PRO A 482 -1.68 33.43 40.36
CA PRO A 482 -1.11 32.25 39.68
C PRO A 482 0.13 31.52 40.31
N VAL A 483 0.52 30.43 39.63
CA VAL A 483 1.85 29.78 39.51
C VAL A 483 2.28 28.69 40.51
N LEU A 484 2.35 27.47 39.94
CA LEU A 484 3.31 26.36 40.10
C LEU A 484 3.95 26.13 41.47
N ASN A 485 3.71 24.94 42.02
CA ASN A 485 4.74 24.20 42.73
C ASN A 485 4.51 22.68 42.63
N ASP A 486 5.53 22.01 42.08
CA ASP A 486 5.73 20.57 42.03
C ASP A 486 6.04 20.02 43.43
N GLU A 487 5.05 19.60 44.24
CA GLU A 487 5.36 18.77 45.44
C GLU A 487 4.31 17.70 45.83
N ASP A 488 3.11 17.64 45.22
CA ASP A 488 2.05 16.77 45.74
C ASP A 488 2.10 15.29 45.31
N ASP A 489 2.84 14.94 44.24
CA ASP A 489 2.79 13.58 43.67
C ASP A 489 3.46 12.49 44.53
N ARG A 490 4.24 12.86 45.56
CA ARG A 490 4.95 11.86 46.40
C ARG A 490 4.07 11.25 47.49
N MET A 491 3.04 11.94 47.96
CA MET A 491 2.21 11.45 49.07
C MET A 491 1.16 10.41 48.63
N ASP A 492 0.69 10.49 47.38
CA ASP A 492 -0.31 9.55 46.86
C ASP A 492 0.31 8.20 46.49
N ILE A 493 1.54 8.19 45.98
CA ILE A 493 2.27 6.96 45.65
C ILE A 493 2.55 6.12 46.91
N GLU A 494 2.91 6.74 48.04
CA GLU A 494 3.16 6.00 49.30
C GLU A 494 1.88 5.32 49.81
N LYS A 495 0.74 6.01 49.73
CA LYS A 495 -0.56 5.45 50.10
C LYS A 495 -0.99 4.34 49.17
N GLU A 496 -0.77 4.49 47.87
CA GLU A 496 -1.15 3.52 46.86
C GLU A 496 -0.29 2.24 46.96
N ILE A 497 1.02 2.37 47.20
CA ILE A 497 1.92 1.23 47.47
C ILE A 497 1.50 0.52 48.76
N ARG A 498 1.14 1.25 49.81
CA ARG A 498 0.68 0.66 51.08
C ARG A 498 -0.65 -0.07 50.94
N ASP A 499 -1.58 0.48 50.16
CA ASP A 499 -2.88 -0.14 49.91
C ASP A 499 -2.72 -1.39 49.00
N TYR A 500 -1.84 -1.31 48.00
CA TYR A 500 -1.47 -2.42 47.11
C TYR A 500 -0.80 -3.56 47.89
N ALA A 501 0.12 -3.23 48.80
CA ALA A 501 0.76 -4.21 49.69
C ALA A 501 -0.22 -4.85 50.68
N SER A 502 -1.25 -4.13 51.14
CA SER A 502 -2.24 -4.72 52.05
C SER A 502 -3.25 -5.61 51.33
N LYS A 503 -3.61 -5.27 50.08
CA LYS A 503 -4.59 -6.02 49.28
C LYS A 503 -3.98 -7.23 48.58
N LYS A 504 -2.70 -7.18 48.21
CA LYS A 504 -1.99 -8.26 47.51
C LYS A 504 -0.60 -8.53 48.12
N PRO A 505 -0.53 -9.00 49.38
CA PRO A 505 0.73 -9.20 50.07
C PRO A 505 1.63 -10.23 49.38
N GLU A 506 1.05 -11.24 48.73
CA GLU A 506 1.80 -12.28 48.01
C GLU A 506 2.62 -11.71 46.84
N GLN A 507 2.06 -10.74 46.09
CA GLN A 507 2.75 -10.10 44.97
C GLN A 507 3.83 -9.11 45.42
N VAL A 508 3.60 -8.40 46.54
CA VAL A 508 4.63 -7.52 47.12
C VAL A 508 5.76 -8.33 47.75
N VAL A 509 5.46 -9.48 48.36
CA VAL A 509 6.48 -10.43 48.84
C VAL A 509 7.26 -11.05 47.68
N GLU A 510 6.63 -11.28 46.53
CA GLU A 510 7.32 -11.74 45.31
C GLU A 510 8.31 -10.70 44.80
N VAL A 511 7.91 -9.42 44.74
CA VAL A 511 8.80 -8.31 44.35
C VAL A 511 9.94 -8.10 45.37
N ILE A 512 9.65 -8.13 46.67
CA ILE A 512 10.68 -8.06 47.72
C ILE A 512 11.61 -9.27 47.65
N LYS A 513 11.10 -10.48 47.36
CA LYS A 513 11.93 -11.67 47.13
C LYS A 513 12.82 -11.50 45.90
N THR A 514 12.32 -10.93 44.81
CA THR A 514 13.10 -10.64 43.61
C THR A 514 14.24 -9.69 43.96
N TRP A 515 13.96 -8.59 44.67
CA TRP A 515 14.99 -7.63 45.10
C TRP A 515 16.01 -8.23 46.07
N LEU A 516 15.57 -9.05 47.04
CA LEU A 516 16.49 -9.73 47.96
C LEU A 516 17.33 -10.81 47.26
N SER A 517 16.83 -11.39 46.17
CA SER A 517 17.55 -12.39 45.37
C SER A 517 18.49 -11.79 44.31
N GLU A 518 18.24 -10.54 43.91
CA GLU A 518 19.11 -9.78 43.00
C GLU A 518 20.40 -9.34 43.70
N ASP A 519 20.34 -9.09 45.02
CA ASP A 519 21.49 -8.69 45.87
C ASP A 519 22.43 -9.86 46.27
N GLU A 520 22.11 -11.11 45.91
CA GLU A 520 22.96 -12.30 46.19
C GLU A 520 23.70 -12.89 44.96
N ARG A 521 23.82 -12.18 43.83
CA ARG A 521 24.59 -12.66 42.65
C ARG A 521 25.88 -11.95 42.31
#